data_AF-A0A9X3EZR4-F1
#
_entry.id   AF-A0A9X3EZR4-F1
#
_cell.length_a   1.000
_cell.length_b   1.000
_cell.length_c   1.000
_cell.angle_alpha   90.00
_cell.angle_beta   90.00
_cell.angle_gamma   90.00
#
_symmetry.space_group_name_H-M   'P 1'
#
loop_
_entity.id
_entity.type
_entity.pdbx_description
1 polymer ?
#
loop_
_entity_poly.entity_id
_entity_poly.type
_entity_poly.pdbx_seq_one_letter_code
_entity_poly.pdbx_strand_id
1 'polypeptide(L)' 'MEDLAHQGGTPIKAYSMRETFAAGDPVSHPKFGKGVVLEVIEAKKCAILFEEGRKVLAMGGT' A
#
# COMPACT_ATOMS: atom_id res chain seq x y z
N MET A 1 -26.09 -17.58 15.29
CA MET A 1 -25.46 -17.28 13.99
C MET A 1 -24.19 -16.51 14.30
N GLU A 2 -23.26 -17.24 14.90
CA GLU A 2 -21.90 -16.81 15.16
C GLU A 2 -21.17 -16.65 13.83
N ASP A 3 -20.71 -15.43 13.52
CA ASP A 3 -19.54 -15.17 12.68
C ASP A 3 -19.12 -13.68 12.86
N LEU A 4 -19.03 -13.24 14.11
CA LEU A 4 -18.51 -11.90 14.47
C LEU A 4 -16.99 -11.93 14.79
N ALA A 5 -16.26 -12.86 14.18
CA ALA A 5 -14.84 -13.02 14.38
C ALA A 5 -14.15 -12.91 13.03
N HIS A 6 -13.69 -11.70 12.70
CA HIS A 6 -12.35 -11.36 12.22
C HIS A 6 -12.35 -9.84 12.12
N GLN A 7 -11.79 -9.15 13.11
CA GLN A 7 -11.38 -7.74 12.98
C GLN A 7 -10.23 -7.68 11.95
N GLY A 8 -10.55 -7.94 10.69
CA GLY A 8 -9.63 -8.11 9.57
C GLY A 8 -9.25 -6.76 9.00
N GLY A 9 -8.38 -6.03 9.69
CA GLY A 9 -7.65 -4.94 9.04
C GLY A 9 -6.84 -5.52 7.88
N THR A 10 -6.85 -4.86 6.73
CA THR A 10 -5.97 -5.23 5.60
C THR A 10 -4.53 -5.31 6.12
N PRO A 11 -3.83 -6.44 5.93
CA PRO A 11 -2.46 -6.59 6.43
C PRO A 11 -1.54 -5.57 5.76
N ILE A 12 -0.68 -4.93 6.53
CA ILE A 12 0.31 -3.97 6.01
C ILE A 12 1.31 -4.73 5.13
N LYS A 13 1.34 -4.42 3.84
CA LYS A 13 2.28 -5.02 2.88
C LYS A 13 3.62 -4.30 2.95
N ALA A 14 4.72 -5.04 2.93
CA ALA A 14 6.04 -4.42 2.75
C ALA A 14 6.14 -3.86 1.32
N TYR A 15 6.61 -2.63 1.17
CA TYR A 15 6.82 -2.05 -0.15
C TYR A 15 7.93 -2.81 -0.88
N SER A 16 7.63 -3.20 -2.11
CA SER A 16 8.57 -3.78 -3.06
C SER A 16 8.21 -3.28 -4.45
N MET A 17 9.21 -2.92 -5.24
CA MET A 17 8.99 -2.52 -6.62
C MET A 17 8.45 -3.67 -7.48
N ARG A 18 8.63 -4.93 -7.07
CA ARG A 18 8.13 -6.12 -7.79
C ARG A 18 6.66 -6.43 -7.49
N GLU A 19 6.18 -5.99 -6.33
CA GLU A 19 4.79 -6.18 -5.92
C GLU A 19 3.89 -5.19 -6.65
N THR A 20 2.59 -5.46 -6.62
CA THR A 20 1.55 -4.53 -7.09
C THR A 20 0.63 -4.17 -5.94
N PHE A 21 0.10 -2.96 -5.98
CA PHE A 21 -0.72 -2.41 -4.90
C PHE A 21 -2.02 -1.83 -5.47
N ALA A 22 -3.08 -1.90 -4.67
CA ALA A 22 -4.37 -1.28 -4.98
C ALA A 22 -4.64 -0.07 -4.08
N ALA A 23 -5.53 0.81 -4.51
CA ALA A 23 -6.00 1.91 -3.67
C ALA A 23 -6.60 1.37 -2.35
N GLY A 24 -6.22 1.97 -1.23
CA GLY A 24 -6.59 1.54 0.12
C GLY A 24 -5.64 0.51 0.75
N ASP A 25 -4.68 -0.04 -0.01
CA ASP A 25 -3.69 -0.97 0.57
C ASP A 25 -2.78 -0.23 1.56
N PRO A 26 -2.65 -0.72 2.80
CA PRO A 26 -1.63 -0.24 3.71
C PRO A 26 -0.27 -0.81 3.32
N VAL A 27 0.73 0.07 3.25
CA VAL A 27 2.08 -0.25 2.79
C VAL A 27 3.12 0.24 3.81
N SER A 28 4.17 -0.54 4.04
CA SER A 28 5.33 -0.16 4.86
C SER A 28 6.57 -0.03 3.99
N HIS A 29 7.12 1.17 3.87
CA HIS A 29 8.33 1.45 3.11
C HIS A 29 9.52 1.66 4.06
N PRO A 30 10.70 1.03 3.81
CA PRO A 30 11.84 1.10 4.73
C PRO A 30 12.36 2.53 4.98
N LYS A 31 12.27 3.42 3.98
CA LYS A 31 12.69 4.83 4.09
C LYS A 31 11.60 5.79 4.60
N PHE A 32 10.33 5.52 4.28
CA PHE A 32 9.24 6.47 4.47
C PHE A 32 8.26 6.04 5.58
N GLY A 33 8.45 4.84 6.13
CA GLY A 33 7.58 4.27 7.14
C GLY A 33 6.27 3.77 6.55
N LYS A 34 5.23 3.79 7.38
CA LYS A 34 3.90 3.29 7.03
C LYS A 34 3.16 4.34 6.21
N GLY A 35 2.38 3.88 5.26
CA GLY A 35 1.52 4.70 4.43
C GLY A 35 0.34 3.92 3.87
N VAL A 36 -0.53 4.62 3.17
CA VAL A 36 -1.70 4.03 2.48
C VAL A 36 -1.68 4.43 1.02
N VAL A 37 -1.92 3.48 0.14
CA VAL A 37 -2.02 3.73 -1.30
C VAL A 37 -3.30 4.54 -1.54
N LEU A 38 -3.17 5.73 -2.09
CA LEU A 38 -4.31 6.58 -2.44
C LEU A 38 -4.94 6.14 -3.76
N GLU A 39 -4.09 5.91 -4.76
CA GLU A 39 -4.50 5.62 -6.13
C GLU A 39 -3.37 4.97 -6.92
N VAL A 40 -3.72 4.21 -7.95
CA VAL A 40 -2.80 3.72 -8.97
C VAL A 40 -2.85 4.73 -10.13
N ILE A 41 -1.73 5.42 -10.36
CA ILE A 41 -1.64 6.48 -11.39
C ILE A 41 -1.42 5.86 -12.78
N GLU A 42 -0.55 4.86 -12.84
CA GLU A 42 -0.20 4.11 -14.06
C GLU A 42 -0.04 2.63 -13.70
N ALA A 43 -0.05 1.73 -14.68
CA ALA A 43 0.10 0.29 -14.46
C ALA A 43 1.32 -0.10 -13.57
N LYS A 44 2.35 0.75 -13.53
CA LYS A 44 3.58 0.54 -12.75
C LYS A 44 3.88 1.65 -11.74
N LYS A 45 2.91 2.52 -11.41
CA LYS A 45 3.10 3.61 -10.44
C LYS A 45 1.87 3.81 -9.57
N CYS A 46 2.08 4.01 -8.28
CA CYS A 46 1.02 4.35 -7.33
C CYS A 46 1.39 5.57 -6.49
N ALA A 47 0.38 6.32 -6.06
CA ALA A 47 0.53 7.37 -5.06
C ALA A 47 0.28 6.79 -3.68
N ILE A 48 1.23 6.98 -2.77
CA ILE A 48 1.13 6.54 -1.38
C ILE A 48 1.22 7.75 -0.47
N LEU A 49 0.29 7.86 0.48
CA LEU A 49 0.34 8.85 1.54
C LEU A 49 1.10 8.27 2.73
N PHE A 50 2.28 8.83 3.00
CA PHE A 50 3.07 8.55 4.20
C PHE A 50 2.87 9.67 5.23
N GLU A 51 3.38 9.49 6.44
CA GLU A 51 3.37 10.53 7.49
C GLU A 51 4.07 11.83 7.03
N GLU A 52 5.14 11.71 6.24
CA GLU A 52 5.88 12.85 5.66
C GLU A 52 5.13 13.51 4.48
N GLY A 53 4.10 12.85 3.93
CA GLY A 53 3.29 13.35 2.83
C GLY A 53 3.15 12.36 1.65
N ARG A 54 2.49 12.84 0.58
CA ARG A 54 2.21 12.07 -0.64
C ARG A 54 3.48 11.85 -1.46
N LYS A 55 3.78 10.59 -1.80
CA LYS A 55 4.89 10.20 -2.70
C LYS A 55 4.37 9.28 -3.80
N VAL A 56 4.93 9.40 -5.00
CA VAL A 56 4.64 8.50 -6.12
C VAL A 56 5.76 7.48 -6.22
N LEU A 57 5.42 6.20 -6.11
CA LEU A 57 6.38 5.09 -6.12
C LEU A 57 6.09 4.12 -7.26
N ALA A 58 7.15 3.48 -7.75
CA ALA A 58 7.04 2.44 -8.78
C ALA A 58 6.53 1.11 -8.19
N MET A 59 5.89 0.29 -9.00
CA MET A 59 5.41 -1.06 -8.65
C MET A 59 5.37 -1.94 -9.91
N GLY A 60 5.23 -3.26 -9.76
CA GLY A 60 5.15 -4.20 -10.88
C GLY A 60 6.40 -4.24 -11.78
N GLY A 61 7.58 -4.03 -11.20
CA GLY A 61 8.87 -4.26 -11.84
C GLY A 61 9.08 -5.76 -12.11
N THR A 62 9.46 -6.08 -13.35
CA THR A 62 9.87 -7.43 -13.79
C THR A 62 11.30 -7.73 -13.38
#